data_AF-A0A177HMS7-F1
#
_entry.id   AF-A0A177HMS7-F1
#
_cell.length_a   1.000
_cell.length_b   1.000
_cell.length_c   1.000
_cell.angle_alpha   90.00
_cell.angle_beta   90.00
_cell.angle_gamma   90.00
#
_symmetry.space_group_name_H-M   'P 1'
#
loop_
_entity.id
_entity.type
_entity.pdbx_description
1 polymer ?
#
loop_
_entity_poly.entity_id
_entity_poly.type
_entity_poly.pdbx_seq_one_letter_code
_entity_poly.pdbx_strand_id
1 'polypeptide(L)'
;MAAEELVGQLAPDPALSPAEQLRSGIETFVAYVAHHPAMYLAVVRFSKSGNDLGTLHRTVRSTLGEWLLTGLAGAGMPMTPAVTLSVSGWLAFMEETVLSWLDQPQMTRVELVGLCERAVYQLLAGALDDPQQWQEIRTAIERRP
;
A
#
# COMPACT_ATOMS: atom_id res chain seq x y z
N MET A 1 -17.03 -3.44 -11.50
CA MET A 1 -17.07 -4.41 -10.38
C MET A 1 -16.48 -3.77 -9.12
N ALA A 2 -16.76 -4.28 -7.91
CA ALA A 2 -16.28 -3.72 -6.64
C ALA A 2 -14.75 -3.48 -6.57
N ALA A 3 -13.96 -4.28 -7.29
CA ALA A 3 -12.50 -4.09 -7.38
C ALA A 3 -12.09 -2.88 -8.23
N GLU A 4 -12.79 -2.59 -9.34
CA GLU A 4 -12.56 -1.39 -10.16
C GLU A 4 -12.97 -0.13 -9.38
N GLU A 5 -14.03 -0.24 -8.59
CA GLU A 5 -14.47 0.82 -7.68
C GLU A 5 -13.41 1.10 -6.60
N LEU A 6 -12.84 0.07 -5.98
CA LEU A 6 -11.74 0.21 -5.02
C LEU A 6 -10.50 0.86 -5.66
N VAL A 7 -10.09 0.42 -6.86
CA VAL A 7 -8.95 1.01 -7.58
C VAL A 7 -9.21 2.49 -7.87
N GLY A 8 -10.42 2.83 -8.31
CA GLY A 8 -10.80 4.24 -8.54
C GLY A 8 -10.73 5.09 -7.26
N GLN A 9 -11.16 4.56 -6.12
CA GLN A 9 -11.07 5.25 -4.83
C GLN A 9 -9.63 5.38 -4.29
N LEU A 10 -8.74 4.46 -4.68
CA LEU A 10 -7.33 4.45 -4.28
C LEU A 10 -6.42 5.22 -5.24
N ALA A 11 -6.96 5.78 -6.32
CA ALA A 11 -6.17 6.57 -7.27
C ALA A 11 -5.49 7.73 -6.53
N PRO A 12 -4.16 7.91 -6.68
CA PRO A 12 -3.45 8.99 -6.00
C PRO A 12 -3.97 10.35 -6.44
N ASP A 13 -4.25 11.23 -5.47
CA ASP A 13 -4.59 12.62 -5.75
C ASP A 13 -3.32 13.40 -6.12
N PRO A 14 -3.20 13.91 -7.37
CA PRO A 14 -2.02 14.62 -7.81
C PRO A 14 -1.80 15.96 -7.11
N ALA A 15 -2.75 16.47 -6.33
CA ALA A 15 -2.57 17.69 -5.53
C ALA A 15 -1.87 17.44 -4.18
N LEU A 16 -1.76 16.17 -3.75
CA LEU A 16 -1.13 15.77 -2.50
C LEU A 16 0.35 15.44 -2.69
N SER A 17 1.15 15.56 -1.64
CA SER A 17 2.52 15.03 -1.64
C SER A 17 2.51 13.50 -1.73
N PRO A 18 3.59 12.85 -2.22
CA PRO A 18 3.65 11.39 -2.24
C PRO A 18 3.41 10.72 -0.88
N ALA A 19 3.85 11.33 0.23
CA ALA A 19 3.58 10.85 1.58
C ALA A 19 2.09 10.97 1.95
N GLU A 20 1.45 12.08 1.61
CA GLU A 20 0.00 12.29 1.80
C GLU A 20 -0.83 11.33 0.95
N GLN A 21 -0.42 11.08 -0.30
CA GLN A 21 -1.05 10.09 -1.19
C GLN A 21 -0.97 8.68 -0.59
N LEU A 22 0.19 8.27 -0.09
CA LEU A 22 0.37 6.98 0.58
C LEU A 22 -0.56 6.86 1.78
N ARG A 23 -0.57 7.86 2.66
CA ARG A 23 -1.39 7.85 3.87
C ARG A 23 -2.88 7.79 3.53
N SER A 24 -3.34 8.62 2.60
CA SER A 24 -4.73 8.62 2.12
C SER A 24 -5.11 7.25 1.52
N GLY A 25 -4.22 6.64 0.73
CA GLY A 25 -4.42 5.30 0.18
C GLY A 25 -4.60 4.22 1.26
N ILE A 26 -3.76 4.24 2.29
CA ILE A 26 -3.88 3.31 3.43
C ILE A 26 -5.20 3.54 4.17
N GLU A 27 -5.56 4.80 4.45
CA GLU A 27 -6.82 5.14 5.13
C GLU A 27 -8.04 4.65 4.35
N THR A 28 -8.08 4.91 3.03
CA THR A 28 -9.14 4.45 2.12
C THR A 28 -9.22 2.92 2.07
N PHE A 29 -8.08 2.24 1.94
CA PHE A 29 -8.04 0.78 1.94
C PHE A 29 -8.61 0.20 3.24
N VAL A 30 -8.16 0.69 4.40
CA VAL A 30 -8.66 0.24 5.70
C VAL A 30 -10.16 0.52 5.84
N ALA A 31 -10.65 1.68 5.39
CA ALA A 31 -12.08 1.99 5.41
C ALA A 31 -12.89 0.99 4.58
N TYR A 32 -12.43 0.72 3.36
CA TYR A 32 -13.10 -0.18 2.43
C TYR A 32 -13.20 -1.60 3.00
N VAL A 33 -12.09 -2.17 3.50
CA VAL A 33 -12.09 -3.52 4.06
C VAL A 33 -12.95 -3.59 5.33
N ALA A 34 -12.90 -2.56 6.20
CA ALA A 34 -13.73 -2.49 7.39
C ALA A 34 -15.23 -2.37 7.09
N HIS A 35 -15.60 -1.75 5.97
CA HIS A 35 -17.00 -1.65 5.55
C HIS A 35 -17.53 -2.98 4.94
N HIS A 36 -16.65 -3.80 4.37
CA HIS A 36 -17.01 -5.06 3.69
C HIS A 36 -16.14 -6.27 4.08
N PRO A 37 -16.01 -6.63 5.37
CA PRO A 37 -15.01 -7.61 5.83
C PRO A 37 -15.24 -9.02 5.28
N ALA A 38 -16.50 -9.52 5.30
CA ALA A 38 -16.82 -10.86 4.81
C ALA A 38 -16.59 -11.02 3.30
N MET A 39 -16.93 -9.99 2.53
CA MET A 39 -16.71 -9.98 1.09
C MET A 39 -15.22 -9.97 0.77
N TYR A 40 -14.45 -9.09 1.42
CA TYR A 40 -13.02 -8.99 1.17
C TYR A 40 -12.27 -10.27 1.58
N LEU A 41 -12.61 -10.88 2.73
CA LEU A 41 -12.06 -12.18 3.14
C LEU A 41 -12.33 -13.28 2.12
N ALA A 42 -13.53 -13.31 1.51
CA ALA A 42 -13.83 -14.24 0.44
C ALA A 42 -12.89 -14.02 -0.76
N VAL A 43 -12.70 -12.76 -1.19
CA VAL A 43 -11.76 -12.41 -2.27
C VAL A 43 -10.37 -12.94 -1.99
N VAL A 44 -9.81 -12.67 -0.81
CA VAL A 44 -8.43 -13.10 -0.45
C VAL A 44 -8.32 -14.62 -0.38
N ARG A 45 -9.32 -15.33 0.15
CA ARG A 45 -9.31 -16.80 0.23
C ARG A 45 -9.36 -17.45 -1.14
N PHE A 46 -10.18 -16.91 -2.04
CA PHE A 46 -10.37 -17.47 -3.38
C PHE A 46 -9.34 -16.97 -4.39
N SER A 47 -8.56 -15.92 -4.09
CA SER A 47 -7.59 -15.37 -5.04
C SER A 47 -6.46 -16.33 -5.41
N LYS A 48 -6.19 -17.33 -4.57
CA LYS A 48 -5.19 -18.38 -4.79
C LYS A 48 -5.65 -19.52 -5.67
N SER A 49 -6.94 -19.57 -6.04
CA SER A 49 -7.54 -20.69 -6.78
C SER A 49 -7.40 -20.61 -8.31
N GLY A 50 -6.72 -19.58 -8.84
CA GLY A 50 -6.57 -19.39 -10.29
C GLY A 50 -7.84 -18.94 -11.02
N ASN A 51 -8.90 -18.60 -10.27
CA ASN A 51 -10.15 -18.06 -10.81
C ASN A 51 -10.01 -16.58 -11.20
N ASP A 52 -11.05 -16.05 -11.86
CA ASP A 52 -11.12 -14.64 -12.28
C ASP A 52 -10.91 -13.67 -11.11
N LEU A 53 -11.38 -14.05 -9.92
CA LEU A 53 -11.23 -13.27 -8.69
C LEU A 53 -9.77 -13.15 -8.24
N GLY A 54 -8.98 -14.20 -8.43
CA GLY A 54 -7.54 -14.19 -8.19
C GLY A 54 -6.77 -13.35 -9.18
N THR A 55 -7.16 -13.39 -10.46
CA THR A 55 -6.57 -12.50 -11.47
C THR A 55 -6.88 -11.05 -11.14
N LEU A 56 -8.13 -10.73 -10.82
CA LEU A 56 -8.54 -9.39 -10.42
C LEU A 56 -7.76 -8.88 -9.21
N HIS A 57 -7.64 -9.69 -8.15
CA HIS A 57 -6.88 -9.36 -6.95
C HIS A 57 -5.41 -9.05 -7.26
N ARG A 58 -4.75 -9.87 -8.10
CA ARG A 58 -3.37 -9.62 -8.56
C ARG A 58 -3.25 -8.32 -9.36
N THR A 59 -4.21 -8.04 -10.25
CA THR A 59 -4.22 -6.81 -11.05
C THR A 59 -4.31 -5.58 -10.16
N VAL A 60 -5.25 -5.57 -9.19
CA VAL A 60 -5.37 -4.46 -8.22
C VAL A 60 -4.04 -4.22 -7.49
N ARG A 61 -3.43 -5.29 -6.96
CA ARG A 61 -2.14 -5.19 -6.26
C ARG A 61 -1.02 -4.67 -7.15
N SER A 62 -0.98 -5.07 -8.43
CA SER A 62 -0.01 -4.56 -9.41
C SER A 62 -0.18 -3.06 -9.59
N THR A 63 -1.42 -2.60 -9.85
CA THR A 63 -1.72 -1.18 -10.06
C THR A 63 -1.33 -0.32 -8.86
N LEU A 64 -1.68 -0.75 -7.64
CA LEU A 64 -1.27 -0.04 -6.42
C LEU A 64 0.25 0.03 -6.27
N GLY A 65 0.94 -1.08 -6.54
CA GLY A 65 2.39 -1.13 -6.52
C GLY A 65 3.03 -0.18 -7.54
N GLU A 66 2.52 -0.14 -8.75
CA GLU A 66 2.99 0.75 -9.83
C GLU A 66 2.84 2.23 -9.45
N TRP A 67 1.72 2.62 -8.82
CA TRP A 67 1.54 3.98 -8.34
C TRP A 67 2.54 4.36 -7.26
N LEU A 68 2.75 3.49 -6.27
CA LEU A 68 3.76 3.72 -5.22
C LEU A 68 5.16 3.84 -5.82
N LEU A 69 5.53 2.94 -6.73
CA LEU A 69 6.84 2.98 -7.39
C LEU A 69 7.01 4.24 -8.23
N THR A 70 5.96 4.71 -8.90
CA THR A 70 5.98 5.96 -9.67
C THR A 70 6.24 7.16 -8.76
N GLY A 71 5.54 7.26 -7.63
CA GLY A 71 5.76 8.32 -6.64
C GLY A 71 7.17 8.29 -6.05
N LEU A 72 7.69 7.10 -5.73
CA LEU A 72 9.06 6.92 -5.23
C LEU A 72 10.10 7.32 -6.27
N ALA A 73 9.93 6.90 -7.53
CA ALA A 73 10.83 7.26 -8.63
C ALA A 73 10.86 8.78 -8.86
N GLY A 74 9.70 9.44 -8.80
CA GLY A 74 9.59 10.90 -8.86
C GLY A 74 10.33 11.63 -7.72
N ALA A 75 10.46 10.98 -6.57
CA ALA A 75 11.20 11.49 -5.41
C ALA A 75 12.71 11.12 -5.42
N GLY A 76 13.21 10.50 -6.49
CA GLY A 76 14.63 10.15 -6.64
C GLY A 76 15.01 8.78 -6.07
N MET A 77 14.04 7.93 -5.70
CA MET A 77 14.32 6.55 -5.29
C MET A 77 14.81 5.73 -6.49
N PRO A 78 15.94 5.01 -6.39
CA PRO A 78 16.37 4.10 -7.44
C PRO A 78 15.43 2.87 -7.48
N MET A 79 14.91 2.55 -8.66
CA MET A 79 14.00 1.39 -8.85
C MET A 79 14.77 0.08 -8.97
N THR A 80 15.53 -0.26 -7.93
CA THR A 80 16.26 -1.54 -7.85
C THR A 80 15.29 -2.71 -7.62
N PRO A 81 15.69 -3.95 -7.93
CA PRO A 81 14.86 -5.12 -7.62
C PRO A 81 14.46 -5.22 -6.13
N ALA A 82 15.34 -4.80 -5.22
CA ALA A 82 15.06 -4.80 -3.79
C ALA A 82 13.92 -3.84 -3.43
N VAL A 83 13.88 -2.65 -4.05
CA VAL A 83 12.81 -1.67 -3.86
C VAL A 83 11.48 -2.19 -4.39
N THR A 84 11.47 -2.72 -5.62
CA THR A 84 10.27 -3.29 -6.23
C THR A 84 9.71 -4.46 -5.41
N LEU A 85 10.57 -5.37 -4.94
CA LEU A 85 10.15 -6.47 -4.08
C LEU A 85 9.64 -5.98 -2.72
N SER A 86 10.24 -4.94 -2.15
CA SER A 86 9.82 -4.37 -0.88
C SER A 86 8.44 -3.73 -0.95
N VAL A 87 8.10 -3.05 -2.04
CA VAL A 87 6.74 -2.51 -2.27
C VAL A 87 5.72 -3.64 -2.39
N SER A 88 6.03 -4.68 -3.18
CA SER A 88 5.14 -5.84 -3.33
C SER A 88 4.92 -6.59 -2.01
N GLY A 89 6.00 -6.79 -1.24
CA GLY A 89 5.95 -7.40 0.09
C GLY A 89 5.16 -6.56 1.08
N TRP A 90 5.35 -5.24 1.07
CA TRP A 90 4.59 -4.32 1.92
C TRP A 90 3.09 -4.37 1.64
N LEU A 91 2.66 -4.43 0.37
CA LEU A 91 1.25 -4.59 0.04
C LEU A 91 0.66 -5.88 0.63
N ALA A 92 1.46 -6.95 0.74
CA ALA A 92 1.02 -8.21 1.34
C ALA A 92 0.94 -8.09 2.86
N PHE A 93 1.95 -7.47 3.47
CA PHE A 93 1.96 -7.15 4.89
C PHE A 93 0.76 -6.29 5.29
N MET A 94 0.47 -5.21 4.55
CA MET A 94 -0.65 -4.31 4.85
C MET A 94 -1.98 -5.08 4.79
N GLU A 95 -2.21 -5.85 3.73
CA GLU A 95 -3.43 -6.65 3.57
C GLU A 95 -3.63 -7.62 4.74
N GLU A 96 -2.59 -8.40 5.08
CA GLU A 96 -2.65 -9.36 6.19
C GLU A 96 -2.85 -8.66 7.54
N THR A 97 -2.17 -7.54 7.77
CA THR A 97 -2.28 -6.78 9.03
C THR A 97 -3.70 -6.25 9.23
N VAL A 98 -4.32 -5.71 8.17
CA VAL A 98 -5.70 -5.20 8.22
C VAL A 98 -6.71 -6.34 8.44
N LEU A 99 -6.52 -7.47 7.76
CA LEU A 99 -7.37 -8.65 7.94
C LEU A 99 -7.29 -9.21 9.36
N SER A 100 -6.08 -9.34 9.90
CA SER A 100 -5.85 -9.80 11.27
C SER A 100 -6.45 -8.83 12.30
N TRP A 101 -6.33 -7.52 12.06
CA TRP A 101 -6.94 -6.51 12.92
C TRP A 101 -8.47 -6.58 12.92
N LEU A 102 -9.10 -6.89 11.78
CA LEU A 102 -10.56 -7.03 11.70
C LEU A 102 -11.08 -8.25 12.47
N ASP A 103 -10.31 -9.34 12.52
CA ASP A 103 -10.64 -10.51 13.33
C ASP A 103 -10.58 -10.18 14.83
N GLN A 104 -9.51 -9.51 15.26
CA GLN A 104 -9.26 -9.15 16.67
C GLN A 104 -8.67 -7.73 16.80
N PRO A 105 -9.52 -6.68 16.92
CA PRO A 105 -9.06 -5.30 16.90
C PRO A 105 -8.47 -4.90 18.26
N GLN A 106 -7.19 -5.23 18.48
CA GLN A 106 -6.44 -4.91 19.71
C GLN A 106 -5.78 -3.52 19.70
N MET A 107 -5.90 -2.78 18.60
CA MET A 107 -5.44 -1.39 18.47
C MET A 107 -6.47 -0.54 17.74
N THR A 108 -6.37 0.78 17.82
CA THR A 108 -7.24 1.70 17.08
C THR A 108 -6.93 1.68 15.59
N ARG A 109 -7.90 2.11 14.77
CA ARG A 109 -7.70 2.26 13.32
C ARG A 109 -6.56 3.25 13.00
N VAL A 110 -6.40 4.30 13.79
CA VAL A 110 -5.32 5.29 13.61
C VAL A 110 -3.96 4.67 13.85
N GLU A 111 -3.83 3.83 14.88
CA GLU A 111 -2.59 3.10 15.17
C GLU A 111 -2.25 2.09 14.07
N LEU A 112 -3.26 1.39 13.54
CA LEU A 112 -3.11 0.46 12.40
C LEU A 112 -2.59 1.17 11.15
N VAL A 113 -3.23 2.29 10.75
CA VAL A 113 -2.79 3.09 9.59
C VAL A 113 -1.34 3.53 9.77
N GLY A 114 -1.02 4.07 10.95
CA GLY A 114 0.35 4.49 11.27
C GLY A 114 1.35 3.33 11.25
N LEU A 115 0.96 2.12 11.65
CA LEU A 115 1.80 0.93 11.57
C LEU A 115 2.09 0.57 10.10
N CYS A 116 1.08 0.51 9.26
CA CYS A 116 1.23 0.22 7.83
C CYS A 116 2.12 1.26 7.13
N GLU A 117 1.91 2.54 7.44
CA GLU A 117 2.71 3.65 6.91
C GLU A 117 4.18 3.56 7.36
N ARG A 118 4.45 3.37 8.65
CA ARG A 118 5.83 3.21 9.14
C ARG A 118 6.52 1.98 8.53
N ALA A 119 5.79 0.88 8.36
CA ALA A 119 6.36 -0.36 7.83
C ALA A 119 6.93 -0.19 6.42
N VAL A 120 6.25 0.52 5.51
CA VAL A 120 6.79 0.73 4.15
C VAL A 120 8.07 1.55 4.20
N TYR A 121 8.14 2.57 5.04
CA TYR A 121 9.34 3.39 5.19
C TYR A 121 10.53 2.59 5.72
N GLN A 122 10.32 1.68 6.67
CA GLN A 122 11.39 0.80 7.16
C GLN A 122 11.86 -0.19 6.09
N LEU A 123 10.94 -0.77 5.33
CA LEU A 123 11.26 -1.68 4.23
C LEU A 123 12.03 -0.97 3.11
N LEU A 124 11.61 0.25 2.73
CA LEU A 124 12.29 1.04 1.70
C LEU A 124 13.69 1.49 2.15
N ALA A 125 13.85 1.90 3.41
CA ALA A 125 15.16 2.24 3.96
C ALA A 125 16.12 1.04 3.90
N GLY A 126 15.65 -0.14 4.32
CA GLY A 126 16.45 -1.38 4.25
C GLY A 126 16.73 -1.85 2.82
N ALA A 127 15.81 -1.61 1.89
CA ALA A 127 15.99 -1.96 0.48
C ALA A 127 16.97 -1.03 -0.26
N LEU A 128 17.05 0.23 0.16
CA LEU A 128 17.98 1.21 -0.38
C LEU A 128 19.40 0.99 0.15
N ASP A 129 19.53 0.65 1.45
CA ASP A 129 20.81 0.47 2.15
C ASP A 129 21.74 1.70 2.05
N ASP A 130 21.16 2.89 1.93
CA ASP A 130 21.85 4.18 1.95
C ASP A 130 21.09 5.16 2.85
N PRO A 131 21.52 5.33 4.11
CA PRO A 131 20.83 6.20 5.06
C PRO A 131 20.80 7.67 4.64
N GLN A 132 21.82 8.15 3.93
CA GLN A 132 21.88 9.56 3.51
C GLN A 132 20.88 9.81 2.37
N GLN A 133 20.94 8.98 1.33
CA GLN A 133 20.00 9.08 0.21
C GLN A 133 18.56 8.85 0.69
N TRP A 134 18.33 7.97 1.67
CA TRP A 134 17.02 7.79 2.26
C TRP A 134 16.46 9.06 2.90
N GLN A 135 17.28 9.85 3.60
CA GLN A 135 16.82 11.12 4.19
C GLN A 135 16.45 12.16 3.12
N GLU A 136 17.19 12.19 2.02
CA GLU A 136 16.88 13.07 0.88
C GLU A 136 15.54 12.69 0.25
N ILE A 137 15.32 11.39 0.01
CA ILE A 137 14.05 10.87 -0.52
C ILE A 137 12.90 11.11 0.46
N ARG A 138 13.10 10.85 1.75
CA ARG A 138 12.12 11.15 2.81
C ARG A 138 11.72 12.62 2.82
N THR A 139 12.65 13.53 2.55
CA THR A 139 12.35 14.95 2.43
C THR A 139 11.59 15.27 1.14
N ALA A 140 11.95 14.61 0.03
CA ALA A 140 11.32 14.83 -1.27
C ALA A 140 9.85 14.37 -1.30
N ILE A 141 9.51 13.22 -0.70
CA ILE A 141 8.14 12.68 -0.69
C ILE A 141 7.16 13.50 0.16
N GLU A 142 7.63 14.39 1.02
CA GLU A 142 6.78 15.29 1.82
C GLU A 142 6.42 16.57 1.04
N ARG A 143 7.09 16.85 -0.09
CA ARG A 143 6.83 18.04 -0.89
C ARG A 143 5.58 17.84 -1.74
N ARG A 144 4.67 18.80 -1.66
CA ARG A 144 3.57 18.91 -2.61
C ARG A 144 4.10 19.43 -3.97
N PRO A 145 3.42 19.08 -5.07
CA PRO A 145 3.80 19.52 -6.42
C PRO A 145 3.71 21.04 -6.63
#